data_AF-A0A8H7IX20-F1
#
_entry.id   AF-A0A8H7IX20-F1
#
_cell.length_a   1.000
_cell.length_b   1.000
_cell.length_c   1.000
_cell.angle_alpha   90.00
_cell.angle_beta   90.00
_cell.angle_gamma   90.00
#
_symmetry.space_group_name_H-M   'P 1'
#
loop_
_entity.id
_entity.type
_entity.pdbx_description
1 polymer ?
#
loop_
_entity_poly.entity_id
_entity_poly.type
_entity_poly.pdbx_seq_one_letter_code
_entity_poly.pdbx_strand_id
1 'polypeptide(L)'
;MNAPRHTPPGALSQLPQIQSSNKALLSALESHPAFPAQQQARSGKIYFMHDFAARTDAMLDSILNDAPAPDTPATRASVPQARPSTMTAGQRDELKSDAVGRCMMLHSMITDTTGMTAMMFGEQPGRGVDLGDAVKRASEELVAVMEG
;
A
#
# COMPACT_ATOMS: atom_id res chain seq x y z
N MET A 1 2.45 17.89 -16.66
CA MET A 1 2.65 16.65 -17.43
C MET A 1 2.58 15.49 -16.45
N ASN A 2 1.53 14.67 -16.49
CA ASN A 2 1.45 13.46 -15.66
C ASN A 2 2.30 12.39 -16.32
N ALA A 3 3.31 11.88 -15.60
CA ALA A 3 4.03 10.68 -16.03
C ALA A 3 3.03 9.53 -16.18
N PRO A 4 3.13 8.69 -17.22
CA PRO A 4 2.32 7.48 -17.32
C PRO A 4 2.59 6.63 -16.07
N ARG A 5 1.52 6.26 -15.35
CA ARG A 5 1.60 5.23 -14.30
C ARG A 5 1.97 3.93 -14.99
N HIS A 6 3.27 3.65 -15.09
CA HIS A 6 3.76 2.44 -15.72
C HIS A 6 3.46 1.27 -14.79
N THR A 7 2.26 0.71 -14.94
CA THR A 7 1.91 -0.56 -14.29
C THR A 7 2.79 -1.63 -14.93
N PRO A 8 3.53 -2.44 -14.15
CA PRO A 8 4.38 -3.49 -14.70
C PRO A 8 3.57 -4.45 -15.60
N PRO A 9 4.14 -4.94 -16.72
CA PRO A 9 3.49 -5.95 -17.54
C PRO A 9 3.24 -7.20 -16.71
N GLY A 10 1.99 -7.65 -16.59
CA GLY A 10 1.63 -8.85 -15.79
C GLY A 10 0.96 -8.54 -14.45
N ALA A 11 1.20 -7.38 -13.84
CA ALA A 11 0.66 -7.06 -12.51
C ALA A 11 -0.88 -7.13 -12.44
N LEU A 12 -1.58 -6.69 -13.49
CA LEU A 12 -3.04 -6.72 -13.53
C LEU A 12 -3.63 -8.15 -13.57
N SER A 13 -2.87 -9.14 -14.03
CA SER A 13 -3.25 -10.56 -13.98
C SER A 13 -2.89 -11.23 -12.65
N GLN A 14 -2.04 -10.59 -11.83
CA GLN A 14 -1.54 -11.14 -10.57
C GLN A 14 -2.20 -10.54 -9.31
N LEU A 15 -3.36 -9.88 -9.46
CA LEU A 15 -4.01 -9.18 -8.34
C LEU A 15 -4.21 -10.05 -7.07
N PRO A 16 -4.60 -11.34 -7.14
CA PRO A 16 -4.68 -12.19 -5.94
C PRO A 16 -3.33 -12.39 -5.24
N GLN A 17 -2.26 -12.57 -6.00
CA GLN A 17 -0.90 -12.72 -5.48
C GLN A 17 -0.41 -11.40 -4.87
N ILE A 18 -0.66 -10.28 -5.55
CA ILE A 18 -0.35 -8.93 -5.05
C ILE A 18 -1.06 -8.68 -3.71
N GLN A 19 -2.35 -9.05 -3.60
CA GLN A 19 -3.08 -8.94 -2.33
C GLN A 19 -2.44 -9.79 -1.23
N SER A 20 -2.06 -11.02 -1.54
CA SER A 20 -1.41 -11.92 -0.59
C SER A 20 -0.08 -11.34 -0.08
N SER A 21 0.76 -10.81 -0.98
CA SER A 21 2.02 -10.16 -0.61
C SER A 21 1.79 -8.85 0.16
N ASN A 22 0.77 -8.05 -0.18
CA ASN A 22 0.42 -6.85 0.58
C ASN A 22 -0.05 -7.18 2.01
N LYS A 23 -0.74 -8.30 2.23
CA LYS A 23 -1.09 -8.81 3.57
C LYS A 23 0.13 -9.27 4.36
N ALA A 24 1.14 -9.84 3.70
CA ALA A 24 2.42 -10.16 4.34
C ALA A 24 3.16 -8.88 4.77
N LEU A 25 3.16 -7.84 3.94
CA LEU A 25 3.70 -6.52 4.28
C LEU A 25 2.96 -5.88 5.47
N LEU A 26 1.63 -5.94 5.50
CA LEU A 26 0.82 -5.50 6.64
C LEU A 26 1.24 -6.21 7.93
N SER A 27 1.33 -7.54 7.90
CA SER A 27 1.73 -8.34 9.05
C SER A 27 3.14 -7.99 9.55
N ALA A 28 4.07 -7.71 8.63
CA ALA A 28 5.42 -7.26 8.97
C ALA A 28 5.44 -5.88 9.64
N LEU A 29 4.61 -4.94 9.17
CA LEU A 29 4.44 -3.62 9.77
C LEU A 29 3.81 -3.71 11.16
N GLU A 30 2.78 -4.55 11.34
CA GLU A 30 2.13 -4.76 12.63
C GLU A 30 3.06 -5.40 13.68
N SER A 31 3.96 -6.26 13.23
CA SER A 31 4.97 -6.91 14.08
C SER A 31 6.14 -5.99 14.45
N HIS A 32 6.23 -4.80 13.85
CA HIS A 32 7.33 -3.88 14.09
C HIS A 32 7.26 -3.30 15.51
N PRO A 33 8.36 -3.25 16.29
CA PRO A 33 8.34 -2.81 17.69
C PRO A 33 7.79 -1.40 17.92
N ALA A 34 7.94 -0.50 16.94
CA ALA A 34 7.41 0.86 17.02
C ALA A 34 5.91 0.96 16.72
N PHE A 35 5.30 -0.06 16.11
CA PHE A 35 3.92 0.00 15.62
C PHE A 35 2.89 0.24 16.74
N PRO A 36 2.90 -0.44 17.91
CA PRO A 36 1.89 -0.21 18.94
C PRO A 36 1.82 1.25 19.41
N ALA A 37 2.98 1.89 19.62
CA ALA A 37 3.06 3.29 20.03
C ALA A 37 2.60 4.24 18.91
N GLN A 38 3.05 3.99 17.67
CA GLN A 38 2.67 4.80 16.50
C GLN A 38 1.17 4.66 16.16
N GLN A 39 0.60 3.46 16.31
CA GLN A 39 -0.83 3.19 16.12
C GLN A 39 -1.68 3.97 17.13
N GLN A 40 -1.29 3.97 18.40
CA GLN A 40 -2.00 4.73 19.45
C GLN A 40 -1.95 6.24 19.19
N ALA A 41 -0.80 6.76 18.77
CA ALA A 41 -0.62 8.18 18.45
C ALA A 41 -1.17 8.55 17.06
N ARG A 42 -1.48 7.57 16.22
CA ARG A 42 -1.86 7.71 14.81
C ARG A 42 -0.85 8.55 14.03
N SER A 43 0.43 8.31 14.27
CA SER A 43 1.53 9.10 13.72
C SER A 43 2.81 8.27 13.60
N GLY A 44 3.75 8.72 12.77
CA GLY A 44 5.03 8.04 12.52
C GLY A 44 5.01 7.11 11.29
N LYS A 45 6.19 6.88 10.73
CA LYS A 45 6.34 6.24 9.41
C LYS A 45 5.75 4.82 9.34
N ILE A 46 5.89 4.00 10.37
CA ILE A 46 5.35 2.62 10.39
C ILE A 46 3.83 2.64 10.38
N TYR A 47 3.21 3.47 11.21
CA TYR A 47 1.74 3.64 11.21
C TYR A 47 1.23 4.11 9.85
N PHE A 48 1.87 5.11 9.23
CA PHE A 48 1.42 5.60 7.93
C PHE A 48 1.56 4.57 6.82
N MET A 49 2.65 3.79 6.79
CA MET A 49 2.79 2.71 5.82
C MET A 49 1.77 1.60 6.06
N HIS A 50 1.46 1.28 7.32
CA HIS A 50 0.41 0.32 7.66
C HIS A 50 -0.96 0.80 7.18
N ASP A 51 -1.36 2.02 7.52
CA ASP A 51 -2.64 2.60 7.11
C ASP A 51 -2.75 2.65 5.58
N PHE A 52 -1.66 2.99 4.89
CA PHE A 52 -1.63 3.02 3.43
C PHE A 52 -1.73 1.61 2.80
N ALA A 53 -1.02 0.62 3.35
CA ALA A 53 -1.12 -0.78 2.94
C ALA A 53 -2.51 -1.38 3.21
N ALA A 54 -3.16 -1.00 4.32
CA ALA A 54 -4.50 -1.45 4.68
C ALA A 54 -5.56 -0.88 3.73
N ARG A 55 -5.45 0.41 3.37
CA ARG A 55 -6.30 1.03 2.32
C ARG A 55 -6.12 0.33 0.98
N THR A 56 -4.89 -0.05 0.65
CA THR A 56 -4.57 -0.74 -0.60
C THR A 56 -5.12 -2.18 -0.60
N ASP A 57 -5.07 -2.89 0.52
CA ASP A 57 -5.70 -4.20 0.68
C ASP A 57 -7.22 -4.13 0.49
N ALA A 58 -7.88 -3.13 1.08
CA ALA A 58 -9.31 -2.91 0.91
C ALA A 58 -9.71 -2.63 -0.55
N MET A 59 -8.85 -1.95 -1.32
CA MET A 59 -9.04 -1.79 -2.77
C MET A 59 -8.91 -3.11 -3.51
N LEU A 60 -7.86 -3.89 -3.22
CA LEU A 60 -7.64 -5.19 -3.84
C LEU A 60 -8.79 -6.16 -3.53
N ASP A 61 -9.25 -6.18 -2.29
CA ASP A 61 -10.40 -6.97 -1.86
C ASP A 61 -11.67 -6.58 -2.60
N SER A 62 -11.94 -5.27 -2.71
CA SER A 62 -13.06 -4.74 -3.49
C SER A 62 -13.01 -5.22 -4.93
N ILE A 63 -11.85 -5.13 -5.59
CA ILE A 63 -11.64 -5.56 -6.99
C ILE A 63 -11.88 -7.07 -7.15
N LEU A 64 -11.35 -7.89 -6.24
CA LEU A 64 -11.36 -9.35 -6.35
C LEU A 64 -12.72 -9.97 -5.99
N ASN A 65 -13.42 -9.39 -5.01
CA ASN A 65 -14.65 -9.94 -4.46
C ASN A 65 -15.92 -9.18 -4.90
N ASP A 66 -15.77 -8.15 -5.72
CA ASP A 66 -16.86 -7.24 -6.13
C ASP A 66 -17.63 -6.63 -4.93
N ALA A 67 -16.93 -6.44 -3.82
CA ALA A 67 -17.47 -5.86 -2.61
C ALA A 67 -17.20 -4.35 -2.59
N PRO A 68 -18.09 -3.52 -2.02
CA PRO A 68 -17.70 -2.16 -1.67
C PRO A 68 -16.58 -2.24 -0.61
N ALA A 69 -15.53 -1.44 -0.76
CA ALA A 69 -14.50 -1.36 0.27
C ALA A 69 -15.15 -0.94 1.59
N PRO A 70 -14.79 -1.54 2.74
CA PRO A 70 -15.41 -1.21 4.03
C PRO A 70 -15.27 0.29 4.33
N ASP A 71 -16.27 0.95 4.93
CA ASP A 71 -16.14 2.34 5.43
C ASP A 71 -15.50 2.32 6.83
N THR A 72 -14.18 2.39 6.87
CA THR A 72 -13.38 2.45 8.09
C THR A 72 -12.66 3.80 8.16
N PRO A 73 -12.17 4.22 9.33
CA PRO A 73 -11.32 5.41 9.42
C PRO A 73 -10.12 5.40 8.47
N ALA A 74 -9.58 4.22 8.14
CA ALA A 74 -8.50 4.07 7.16
C ALA A 74 -9.01 4.28 5.73
N THR A 75 -10.15 3.74 5.33
CA THR A 75 -10.61 3.78 3.93
C THR A 75 -11.45 5.00 3.57
N ARG A 76 -12.05 5.68 4.55
CA ARG A 76 -12.97 6.80 4.37
C ARG A 76 -12.43 7.85 3.41
N ALA A 77 -13.25 8.22 2.42
CA ALA A 77 -12.97 9.22 1.38
C ALA A 77 -11.74 8.95 0.49
N SER A 78 -11.03 7.83 0.67
CA SER A 78 -9.80 7.51 -0.05
C SER A 78 -9.89 6.26 -0.93
N VAL A 79 -10.95 5.47 -0.74
CA VAL A 79 -11.29 4.30 -1.55
C VAL A 79 -12.75 4.44 -2.01
N PRO A 80 -13.05 4.20 -3.31
CA PRO A 80 -14.42 4.20 -3.79
C PRO A 80 -15.30 3.21 -3.01
N GLN A 81 -16.45 3.69 -2.53
CA GLN A 81 -17.45 2.87 -1.83
C GLN A 81 -18.42 2.16 -2.81
N ALA A 82 -18.25 2.38 -4.11
CA ALA A 82 -19.03 1.72 -5.15
C ALA A 82 -18.46 0.34 -5.46
N ARG A 83 -19.33 -0.61 -5.83
CA ARG A 83 -18.91 -1.95 -6.27
C ARG A 83 -18.26 -1.88 -7.65
N PRO A 84 -17.14 -2.58 -7.91
CA PRO A 84 -16.52 -2.62 -9.24
C PRO A 84 -17.47 -3.03 -10.38
N SER A 85 -18.46 -3.90 -10.14
CA SER A 85 -19.48 -4.30 -11.12
C SER A 85 -20.37 -3.16 -11.58
N THR A 86 -20.53 -2.12 -10.77
CA THR A 86 -21.31 -0.91 -11.11
C THR A 86 -20.48 0.14 -11.88
N MET A 87 -19.17 -0.07 -12.00
CA MET A 87 -18.26 0.83 -12.69
C MET A 87 -18.19 0.53 -14.19
N THR A 88 -17.76 1.51 -14.99
CA THR A 88 -17.40 1.27 -16.39
C THR A 88 -16.11 0.42 -16.47
N ALA A 89 -15.84 -0.15 -17.65
CA ALA A 89 -14.59 -0.89 -17.87
C ALA A 89 -13.34 -0.03 -17.59
N GLY A 90 -13.32 1.21 -18.09
CA GLY A 90 -12.23 2.15 -17.83
C GLY A 90 -12.04 2.47 -16.35
N GLN A 91 -13.13 2.70 -15.60
CA GLN A 91 -13.06 2.93 -14.17
C GLN A 91 -12.50 1.73 -13.39
N ARG A 92 -12.86 0.50 -13.78
CA ARG A 92 -12.28 -0.70 -13.17
C ARG A 92 -10.79 -0.84 -13.47
N ASP A 93 -10.37 -0.56 -14.69
CA ASP A 93 -8.96 -0.64 -15.08
C ASP A 93 -8.13 0.44 -14.38
N GLU A 94 -8.67 1.64 -14.23
CA GLU A 94 -8.08 2.70 -13.40
C GLU A 94 -7.97 2.28 -11.94
N LEU A 95 -9.00 1.68 -11.35
CA LEU A 95 -8.98 1.20 -9.96
C LEU A 95 -7.90 0.13 -9.75
N LYS A 96 -7.75 -0.81 -10.69
CA LYS A 96 -6.68 -1.82 -10.65
C LYS A 96 -5.30 -1.19 -10.79
N SER A 97 -5.12 -0.28 -11.75
CA SER A 97 -3.85 0.42 -11.94
C SER A 97 -3.49 1.27 -10.71
N ASP A 98 -4.47 1.89 -10.05
CA ASP A 98 -4.28 2.63 -8.81
C ASP A 98 -3.83 1.70 -7.67
N ALA A 99 -4.48 0.55 -7.49
CA ALA A 99 -4.11 -0.42 -6.47
C ALA A 99 -2.65 -0.93 -6.66
N VAL A 100 -2.26 -1.26 -7.89
CA VAL A 100 -0.88 -1.65 -8.21
C VAL A 100 0.09 -0.49 -8.01
N GLY A 101 -0.25 0.72 -8.46
CA GLY A 101 0.57 1.91 -8.27
C GLY A 101 0.83 2.23 -6.80
N ARG A 102 -0.16 1.97 -5.92
CA ARG A 102 -0.01 2.13 -4.47
C ARG A 102 0.95 1.11 -3.87
N CYS A 103 0.96 -0.14 -4.35
CA CYS A 103 1.95 -1.14 -3.95
C CYS A 103 3.38 -0.72 -4.33
N MET A 104 3.57 -0.18 -5.54
CA MET A 104 4.87 0.37 -5.97
C MET A 104 5.28 1.59 -5.14
N MET A 105 4.32 2.46 -4.79
CA MET A 105 4.59 3.61 -3.93
C MET A 105 4.99 3.19 -2.51
N LEU A 106 4.37 2.16 -1.94
CA LEU A 106 4.79 1.57 -0.66
C LEU A 106 6.23 1.10 -0.72
N HIS A 107 6.60 0.37 -1.77
CA HIS A 107 7.97 -0.09 -1.93
C HIS A 107 8.96 1.08 -1.97
N SER A 108 8.68 2.12 -2.77
CA SER A 108 9.51 3.33 -2.82
C SER A 108 9.63 4.04 -1.48
N MET A 109 8.58 4.06 -0.66
CA MET A 109 8.65 4.65 0.69
C MET A 109 9.50 3.82 1.66
N ILE A 110 9.49 2.50 1.49
CA ILE A 110 10.26 1.56 2.31
C ILE A 110 11.75 1.62 1.96
N THR A 111 12.07 1.73 0.67
CA THR A 111 13.45 1.80 0.17
C THR A 111 14.03 3.21 0.14
N ASP A 112 13.23 4.25 0.42
CA ASP A 112 13.71 5.61 0.55
C ASP A 112 14.69 5.76 1.72
N THR A 113 15.97 5.87 1.38
CA THR A 113 17.08 6.13 2.29
C THR A 113 17.43 7.62 2.41
N THR A 114 16.78 8.50 1.63
CA THR A 114 17.09 9.94 1.61
C THR A 114 16.60 10.67 2.86
N GLY A 115 15.67 10.06 3.62
CA GLY A 115 15.04 10.67 4.79
C GLY A 115 13.94 11.67 4.43
N MET A 116 13.65 11.90 3.15
CA MET A 116 12.55 12.78 2.72
C MET A 116 11.20 12.22 3.13
N THR A 117 10.99 10.91 3.00
CA THR A 117 9.78 10.26 3.52
C THR A 117 9.67 10.39 5.03
N ALA A 118 10.78 10.30 5.78
CA ALA A 118 10.77 10.47 7.23
C ALA A 118 10.27 11.87 7.63
N MET A 119 10.69 12.93 6.91
CA MET A 119 10.20 14.30 7.15
C MET A 119 8.69 14.45 6.89
N MET A 120 8.13 13.74 5.91
CA MET A 120 6.67 13.74 5.66
C MET A 120 5.86 13.16 6.83
N PHE A 121 6.50 12.36 7.68
CA PHE A 121 5.85 11.69 8.82
C PHE A 121 6.23 12.30 10.17
N GLY A 122 6.85 13.49 10.18
CA GLY A 122 7.21 14.21 11.40
C GLY A 122 8.41 13.63 12.14
N GLU A 123 9.20 12.77 11.49
CA GLU A 123 10.42 12.21 12.05
C GLU A 123 11.59 13.20 11.90
N GLN A 124 12.61 13.08 12.75
CA GLN A 124 13.77 13.98 12.72
C GLN A 124 14.55 13.84 11.39
N PRO A 125 14.88 14.94 10.70
CA PRO A 125 15.70 14.90 9.50
C PRO A 125 17.03 14.17 9.75
N GLY A 126 17.41 13.27 8.84
CA GLY A 126 18.67 12.50 8.94
C GLY A 126 18.64 11.29 9.88
N ARG A 127 17.56 11.10 10.66
CA ARG A 127 17.27 9.82 11.32
C ARG A 127 16.22 9.07 10.50
N GLY A 128 16.70 8.24 9.58
CA GLY A 128 15.81 7.26 8.94
C GLY A 128 15.15 6.38 10.00
N VAL A 129 13.87 6.09 9.84
CA VAL A 129 13.21 5.06 10.65
C VAL A 129 13.74 3.72 10.15
N ASP A 130 14.41 2.97 11.03
CA ASP A 130 14.71 1.57 10.71
C ASP A 130 13.40 0.81 10.63
N LEU A 131 13.11 0.27 9.45
CA LEU A 131 11.89 -0.49 9.16
C LEU A 131 12.04 -1.97 9.51
N GLY A 132 13.27 -2.40 9.82
CA GLY A 132 13.61 -3.80 10.04
C GLY A 132 13.61 -4.63 8.76
N ASP A 133 14.30 -5.76 8.82
CA ASP A 133 14.48 -6.63 7.65
C ASP A 133 13.19 -7.31 7.19
N ALA A 134 12.24 -7.55 8.10
CA ALA A 134 10.96 -8.17 7.77
C ALA A 134 10.13 -7.29 6.82
N VAL A 135 10.05 -5.99 7.09
CA VAL A 135 9.32 -5.04 6.23
C VAL A 135 10.01 -4.88 4.88
N LYS A 136 11.35 -4.84 4.87
CA LYS A 136 12.13 -4.75 3.62
C LYS A 136 11.92 -5.98 2.73
N ARG A 137 12.03 -7.19 3.30
CA ARG A 137 11.80 -8.44 2.56
C ARG A 137 10.38 -8.55 2.02
N ALA A 138 9.38 -8.26 2.85
CA ALA A 138 7.98 -8.29 2.41
C ALA A 138 7.70 -7.28 1.28
N SER A 139 8.37 -6.12 1.30
CA SER A 139 8.30 -5.12 0.24
C SER A 139 8.97 -5.58 -1.07
N GLU A 140 10.11 -6.27 -0.98
CA GLU A 140 10.79 -6.85 -2.14
C GLU A 140 9.96 -7.98 -2.78
N GLU A 141 9.37 -8.85 -1.96
CA GLU A 141 8.46 -9.91 -2.41
C GLU A 141 7.22 -9.35 -3.11
N LEU A 142 6.66 -8.24 -2.59
CA LEU A 142 5.54 -7.55 -3.22
C LEU A 142 5.90 -7.05 -4.62
N VAL A 143 7.08 -6.46 -4.82
CA VAL A 143 7.54 -6.02 -6.14
C VAL A 143 7.81 -7.19 -7.07
N ALA A 144 8.45 -8.25 -6.58
CA ALA A 144 8.74 -9.44 -7.39
C ALA A 144 7.47 -10.07 -7.97
N VAL A 145 6.36 -10.07 -7.23
CA VAL A 145 5.05 -10.52 -7.73
C VAL A 145 4.49 -9.60 -8.82
N MET A 146 4.70 -8.28 -8.71
CA MET A 146 4.22 -7.35 -9.72
C MET A 146 5.03 -7.42 -11.02
N GLU A 147 6.30 -7.79 -10.96
CA GLU A 147 7.22 -7.88 -12.11
C GLU A 147 7.23 -9.25 -12.81
N GLY A 148 6.65 -10.28 -12.18
CA GLY A 148 6.53 -11.64 -12.73
C GLY A 148 5.39 -11.79 -13.74
#